data_AF-A0A970VY59-F1
#
_entry.id   AF-A0A970VY59-F1
#
_cell.length_a   1.000
_cell.length_b   1.000
_cell.length_c   1.000
_cell.angle_alpha   90.00
_cell.angle_beta   90.00
_cell.angle_gamma   90.00
#
_symmetry.space_group_name_H-M   'P 1'
#
loop_
_entity.id
_entity.type
_entity.pdbx_description
1 polymer ?
#
loop_
_entity_poly.entity_id
_entity_poly.type
_entity_poly.pdbx_seq_one_letter_code
_entity_poly.pdbx_strand_id
1 'polypeptide(L)' 'MRQPSLDVLMSKVDSKYSLVVVAAKRARALMDNADPNESKDLKPVTRALEEIALDRITYE' A
#
# COMPACT_ATOMS: atom_id res chain seq x y z
N MET A 1 -0.18 -12.24 -11.44
CA MET A 1 -0.41 -10.87 -10.93
C MET A 1 -0.92 -11.00 -9.50
N ARG A 2 -0.06 -10.81 -8.48
CA ARG A 2 -0.48 -10.80 -7.07
C ARG A 2 -0.75 -9.35 -6.70
N GLN A 3 -1.97 -8.90 -6.94
CA GLN A 3 -2.48 -7.65 -6.40
C GLN A 3 -3.74 -7.99 -5.63
N PRO A 4 -3.92 -7.46 -4.41
CA PRO A 4 -5.17 -7.65 -3.68
C PRO A 4 -6.34 -7.15 -4.53
N SER A 5 -7.47 -7.86 -4.48
CA SER A 5 -8.66 -7.49 -5.23
C SER A 5 -9.09 -6.08 -4.84
N LEU A 6 -9.44 -5.26 -5.83
CA LEU A 6 -9.86 -3.87 -5.62
C LEU A 6 -11.03 -3.78 -4.63
N ASP A 7 -11.94 -4.75 -4.64
CA ASP A 7 -13.07 -4.82 -3.70
C ASP A 7 -12.62 -4.94 -2.23
N VAL A 8 -11.56 -5.72 -1.97
CA VAL A 8 -10.98 -5.85 -0.62
C VAL A 8 -10.42 -4.50 -0.19
N LEU A 9 -9.65 -3.84 -1.05
CA LEU A 9 -9.08 -2.52 -0.76
C LEU A 9 -10.17 -1.47 -0.54
N MET A 10 -11.23 -1.49 -1.35
CA MET A 10 -12.38 -0.59 -1.24
C MET A 10 -13.18 -0.81 0.05
N SER A 11 -13.16 -2.01 0.63
CA SER A 11 -13.75 -2.24 1.96
C SER A 11 -12.95 -1.62 3.11
N LYS A 12 -11.70 -1.19 2.86
CA LYS A 12 -10.80 -0.61 3.87
C LYS A 12 -10.68 0.91 3.80
N VAL A 13 -11.24 1.52 2.75
CA VAL A 13 -11.10 2.95 2.47
C VAL A 13 -12.40 3.52 1.93
N ASP A 14 -12.73 4.75 2.34
CA ASP A 14 -14.02 5.36 2.00
C ASP A 14 -14.18 5.70 0.52
N SER A 15 -13.08 5.88 -0.21
CA SER A 15 -13.12 6.25 -1.63
C SER A 15 -11.93 5.72 -2.42
N LYS A 16 -12.13 5.58 -3.74
CA LYS A 16 -11.05 5.23 -4.69
C LYS A 16 -9.91 6.25 -4.67
N TYR A 17 -10.24 7.52 -4.46
CA TYR A 17 -9.25 8.60 -4.39
C TYR A 17 -8.42 8.47 -3.10
N SER A 18 -9.07 8.20 -1.97
CA SER A 18 -8.39 7.94 -0.69
C SER A 18 -7.45 6.74 -0.81
N LEU A 19 -7.88 5.65 -1.45
CA LEU A 19 -7.03 4.49 -1.72
C LEU A 19 -5.74 4.86 -2.46
N VAL A 20 -5.86 5.65 -3.54
CA VAL A 20 -4.72 6.08 -4.34
C VAL A 20 -3.77 6.96 -3.53
N VAL A 21 -4.31 7.92 -2.78
CA VAL A 21 -3.52 8.85 -1.96
C VAL A 21 -2.78 8.09 -0.84
N VAL A 22 -3.47 7.19 -0.14
CA VAL A 22 -2.88 6.38 0.95
C VAL A 22 -1.80 5.45 0.42
N ALA A 23 -2.10 4.73 -0.67
CA ALA A 23 -1.13 3.83 -1.28
C ALA A 23 0.11 4.59 -1.78
N ALA A 24 -0.06 5.76 -2.40
CA ALA A 24 1.05 6.59 -2.85
C ALA A 24 1.88 7.14 -1.67
N LYS A 25 1.22 7.67 -0.63
CA LYS A 25 1.88 8.19 0.57
C LYS A 25 2.68 7.10 1.27
N ARG A 26 2.10 5.90 1.40
CA ARG A 26 2.78 4.75 2.00
C ARG A 26 3.94 4.26 1.13
N ALA A 27 3.73 4.12 -0.17
CA ALA A 27 4.79 3.70 -1.08
C ALA A 27 6.00 4.65 -1.01
N ARG A 28 5.76 5.96 -0.86
CA ARG A 28 6.83 6.94 -0.67
C ARG A 28 7.55 6.75 0.67
N ALA A 29 6.82 6.55 1.76
CA ALA A 29 7.42 6.25 3.06
C ALA A 29 8.27 4.96 3.02
N LEU A 30 7.84 3.94 2.29
CA LEU A 30 8.61 2.72 2.07
C LEU A 30 9.88 2.96 1.23
N MET A 31 9.86 3.91 0.29
CA MET A 31 11.05 4.30 -0.47
C MET A 31 12.02 5.14 0.36
N ASP A 32 11.51 6.05 1.19
CA ASP A 32 12.33 6.93 2.04
C ASP A 32 12.97 6.15 3.20
N ASN A 33 12.26 5.15 3.74
CA ASN A 33 12.77 4.23 4.77
C ASN A 33 13.32 2.92 4.17
N ALA A 34 13.61 2.88 2.86
CA ALA A 34 14.12 1.68 2.21
C ALA A 34 15.52 1.37 2.74
N ASP A 35 15.60 0.36 3.61
CA ASP A 35 16.87 -0.20 4.05
C ASP A 35 17.58 -0.82 2.83
N PRO A 36 18.88 -0.54 2.58
CA PRO A 36 19.59 -1.08 1.43
C PRO A 36 19.62 -2.61 1.36
N ASN A 37 19.38 -3.26 2.51
CA ASN A 37 19.30 -4.71 2.68
C ASN A 37 17.88 -5.29 2.58
N GLU A 38 16.83 -4.46 2.57
CA GLU A 38 15.47 -4.96 2.38
C GLU A 38 15.28 -5.32 0.90
N SER A 39 15.01 -6.60 0.64
CA SER A 39 14.88 -7.14 -0.70
C SER A 39 13.94 -6.29 -1.57
N LYS A 40 14.48 -5.69 -2.64
CA LYS A 40 13.76 -4.88 -3.63
C LYS A 40 12.74 -5.67 -4.47
N ASP A 41 12.42 -6.89 -4.07
CA ASP A 41 11.64 -7.85 -4.86
C ASP A 41 10.19 -7.39 -5.07
N LEU A 42 9.64 -6.60 -4.14
CA LEU A 42 8.31 -6.03 -4.26
C LEU A 42 8.35 -4.53 -4.50
N LYS A 43 7.68 -4.09 -5.57
CA LYS A 43 7.45 -2.66 -5.83
C LYS A 43 6.80 -2.02 -4.60
N PRO A 44 7.22 -0.83 -4.17
CA PRO A 44 6.73 -0.17 -2.96
C PRO A 44 5.21 0.06 -2.99
N VAL A 45 4.64 0.29 -4.18
CA VAL A 45 3.18 0.39 -4.37
C VAL A 45 2.48 -0.96 -4.11
N THR A 46 3.08 -2.08 -4.54
CA THR A 46 2.51 -3.40 -4.29
C THR A 46 2.53 -3.72 -2.80
N ARG A 47 3.65 -3.44 -2.11
CA ARG A 47 3.73 -3.59 -0.63
C ARG A 47 2.70 -2.72 0.08
N ALA A 48 2.55 -1.45 -0.35
CA ALA A 48 1.54 -0.56 0.23
C ALA A 48 0.12 -1.09 0.07
N LEU A 49 -0.24 -1.62 -1.11
CA LEU A 49 -1.55 -2.23 -1.32
C LEU A 49 -1.76 -3.49 -0.48
N GLU A 50 -0.74 -4.33 -0.33
CA GLU A 50 -0.79 -5.49 0.56
C GLU A 50 -0.97 -5.09 2.03
N GLU A 51 -0.26 -4.05 2.49
CA GLU A 51 -0.40 -3.53 3.85
C GLU A 51 -1.79 -2.94 4.12
N ILE A 52 -2.38 -2.26 3.14
CA ILE A 52 -3.78 -1.77 3.22
C ILE A 52 -4.74 -2.96 3.28
N ALA A 53 -4.53 -3.99 2.46
CA ALA A 53 -5.37 -5.20 2.49
C ALA A 53 -5.27 -5.97 3.81
N LEU A 54 -4.13 -5.86 4.53
CA LEU A 54 -3.87 -6.47 5.83
C LEU A 54 -4.32 -5.62 7.04
N ASP A 55 -5.06 -4.52 6.82
CA ASP A 55 -5.47 -3.58 7.89
C ASP A 55 -4.29 -2.97 8.68
N ARG A 56 -3.07 -2.97 8.12
CA ARG A 56 -1.89 -2.41 8.80
C ARG A 56 -1.81 -0.89 8.70
N ILE A 57 -2.65 -0.28 7.86
CA ILE A 57 -2.65 1.16 7.60
C ILE A 57 -4.08 1.65 7.61
N THR A 58 -4.41 2.46 8.61
CA THR A 58 -5.64 3.23 8.70
C THR A 58 -5.38 4.65 8.20
N TYR A 59 -6.28 5.15 7.35
CA TYR A 59 -6.32 6.54 6.93
C TYR A 59 -7.26 7.28 7.90
N GLU A 60 -6.74 8.31 8.55
CA GLU A 60 -7.52 9.31 9.30
C GLU A 60 -7.54 10.61 8.50
#